data_AF-A0A4Q6B4P2-F1
#
_entry.id   AF-A0A4Q6B4P2-F1
#
_cell.length_a   1.000
_cell.length_b   1.000
_cell.length_c   1.000
_cell.angle_alpha   90.00
_cell.angle_beta   90.00
_cell.angle_gamma   90.00
#
_symmetry.space_group_name_H-M   'P 1'
#
loop_
_entity.id
_entity.type
_entity.pdbx_description
1 polymer ?
#
loop_
_entity_poly.entity_id
_entity_poly.type
_entity_poly.pdbx_seq_one_letter_code
_entity_poly.pdbx_strand_id
1 'polypeptide(L)' 'VGSLGIDVYEQEEHLFFHDRSGDIIEDDTIQRLMSFPNVLVTAHQAFFTKEALDQIAETTYYHLAKLSEGNTENLPGLLV' A
#
# COMPACT_ATOMS: atom_id res chain seq x y z
N VAL A 1 14.87 15.47 13.86
CA VAL A 1 13.80 14.44 13.87
C VAL A 1 14.16 13.42 14.95
N GLY A 2 13.26 13.15 15.90
CA GLY A 2 13.52 12.23 17.02
C GLY A 2 13.12 10.77 16.74
N SER A 3 12.16 10.56 15.82
CA SER A 3 11.71 9.24 15.34
C SER A 3 11.04 9.40 13.97
N LEU A 4 10.93 8.31 13.22
CA LEU A 4 10.26 8.26 11.92
C LEU A 4 9.36 7.01 11.85
N GLY A 5 8.11 7.19 11.44
CA GLY A 5 7.21 6.12 11.05
C GLY A 5 6.73 6.39 9.64
N ILE A 6 6.94 5.45 8.71
CA ILE A 6 6.47 5.55 7.33
C ILE A 6 5.75 4.27 6.93
N ASP A 7 4.67 4.41 6.18
CA ASP A 7 3.95 3.30 5.56
C ASP A 7 4.21 3.24 4.04
N VAL A 8 4.69 4.34 3.45
CA VAL A 8 4.96 4.46 2.02
C VAL A 8 6.40 4.86 1.79
N TYR A 9 6.94 4.44 0.65
CA TYR A 9 8.28 4.77 0.20
C TYR A 9 8.29 4.95 -1.32
N GLU A 10 9.04 5.94 -1.82
CA GLU A 10 8.98 6.35 -3.24
C GLU A 10 9.25 5.20 -4.22
N GLN A 11 10.15 4.27 -3.87
CA GLN A 11 10.56 3.15 -4.72
C GLN A 11 10.03 1.81 -4.19
N GLU A 12 8.87 1.83 -3.52
CA GLU A 12 8.27 0.66 -2.87
C GLU A 12 7.85 -0.45 -3.83
N GLU A 13 7.55 -0.15 -5.11
CA GLU A 13 7.04 -1.12 -6.10
C GLU A 13 7.95 -2.34 -6.29
N HIS A 14 9.25 -2.21 -6.01
CA HIS A 14 10.23 -3.29 -6.16
C HIS A 14 10.56 -3.99 -4.82
N LEU A 15 10.08 -3.45 -3.70
CA LEU A 15 10.46 -3.83 -2.34
C LEU A 15 9.29 -4.40 -1.54
N PHE A 16 8.14 -3.75 -1.56
CA PHE A 16 7.00 -4.09 -0.70
C PHE A 16 6.20 -5.27 -1.26
N PHE A 17 5.38 -5.88 -0.41
CA PHE A 17 4.51 -7.03 -0.74
C PHE A 17 5.24 -8.31 -1.21
N HIS A 18 6.56 -8.39 -1.05
CA HIS A 18 7.39 -9.56 -1.36
C HIS A 18 8.28 -9.92 -0.16
N ASP A 19 8.59 -11.20 0.01
CA ASP A 19 9.63 -11.61 0.96
C ASP A 19 11.01 -11.41 0.31
N ARG A 20 11.76 -10.46 0.86
CA ARG A 20 13.12 -10.07 0.43
C ARG A 20 14.15 -10.29 1.54
N SER A 21 13.82 -11.07 2.56
CA SER A 21 14.67 -11.23 3.76
C SER A 21 16.03 -11.88 3.49
N GLY A 22 16.16 -12.65 2.41
CA GLY A 22 17.41 -13.25 1.95
C GLY A 22 18.14 -12.48 0.84
N ASP A 23 17.54 -11.40 0.33
CA ASP A 23 18.05 -10.64 -0.80
C ASP A 23 18.94 -9.48 -0.32
N ILE A 24 19.90 -9.08 -1.16
CA ILE A 24 20.59 -7.80 -0.97
C ILE A 24 19.71 -6.71 -1.55
N ILE A 25 19.23 -5.81 -0.70
CA ILE A 25 18.47 -4.63 -1.13
C ILE A 25 19.47 -3.57 -1.64
N GLU A 26 19.47 -3.24 -2.92
CA GLU A 26 20.42 -2.28 -3.50
C GLU A 26 20.11 -0.81 -3.17
N ASP A 27 18.92 -0.54 -2.64
CA ASP A 27 18.51 0.80 -2.24
C ASP A 27 19.16 1.19 -0.91
N ASP A 28 20.25 1.95 -1.02
CA ASP A 28 21.01 2.47 0.12
C ASP A 28 20.14 3.33 1.07
N THR A 29 19.12 4.01 0.57
CA THR A 29 18.30 4.94 1.36
C THR A 29 17.40 4.17 2.32
N ILE A 30 16.62 3.21 1.81
CA ILE A 30 15.73 2.41 2.65
C ILE A 30 16.53 1.53 3.62
N GLN A 31 17.67 0.98 3.17
CA GLN A 31 18.57 0.23 4.06
C GLN A 31 19.06 1.08 5.23
N ARG A 32 19.51 2.31 4.94
CA ARG A 32 19.95 3.24 5.97
C ARG A 32 18.81 3.60 6.92
N LEU A 33 17.61 3.87 6.41
CA LEU A 33 16.43 4.16 7.22
C LEU A 33 16.11 3.00 8.17
N MET A 34 16.06 1.77 7.66
CA MET A 34 15.77 0.57 8.45
C MET A 34 16.87 0.23 9.48
N SER A 35 18.08 0.76 9.31
CA SER A 35 19.18 0.54 10.28
C SER A 35 19.03 1.34 11.59
N PHE A 36 18.20 2.38 11.59
CA PHE A 36 18.05 3.25 12.76
C PHE A 36 17.07 2.66 13.79
N PRO A 37 17.39 2.68 15.09
CA PRO A 37 16.53 2.10 16.13
C PRO A 37 15.25 2.89 16.39
N ASN A 38 15.15 4.11 15.87
CA ASN A 38 14.02 5.02 16.01
C ASN A 38 13.22 5.19 14.70
N VAL A 39 13.37 4.24 13.77
CA VAL A 39 12.64 4.18 12.50
C VAL A 39 11.79 2.92 12.45
N LEU A 40 10.51 3.09 12.14
CA LEU A 40 9.58 2.01 11.83
C LEU A 40 9.08 2.19 10.39
N VAL A 41 9.22 1.14 9.58
CA VAL A 41 8.69 1.08 8.22
C VAL A 41 7.63 -0.03 8.19
N THR A 42 6.43 0.29 7.75
CA THR A 42 5.42 -0.68 7.36
C THR A 42 5.27 -0.68 5.85
N ALA A 43 4.99 -1.84 5.25
CA ALA A 43 5.04 -2.02 3.81
C ALA A 43 3.68 -1.73 3.14
N HIS A 44 3.27 -0.46 3.16
CA HIS A 44 2.00 0.02 2.62
C HIS A 44 0.80 -0.78 3.17
N GLN A 45 0.74 -0.90 4.49
CA GLN A 45 -0.23 -1.71 5.23
C GLN A 45 -1.27 -0.87 5.98
N ALA A 46 -1.28 0.46 5.84
CA ALA A 46 -2.26 1.30 6.52
C ALA A 46 -3.72 0.95 6.17
N PHE A 47 -3.96 0.42 4.96
CA PHE A 47 -5.29 -0.05 4.54
C PHE A 47 -5.62 -1.48 5.00
N PHE A 48 -4.70 -2.20 5.63
CA PHE A 48 -4.83 -3.63 5.93
C PHE A 48 -5.64 -3.88 7.22
N THR A 49 -6.86 -3.33 7.25
CA THR A 49 -7.88 -3.62 8.27
C THR A 49 -9.02 -4.41 7.65
N LYS A 50 -9.74 -5.18 8.47
CA LYS A 50 -10.87 -5.96 7.98
C LYS A 50 -11.91 -5.07 7.31
N GLU A 51 -12.26 -3.97 7.96
CA GLU A 51 -13.27 -3.03 7.50
C GLU A 51 -12.87 -2.37 6.17
N ALA A 52 -11.60 -1.97 6.03
CA ALA A 52 -11.12 -1.35 4.80
C ALA A 52 -11.09 -2.35 3.63
N LEU A 53 -10.63 -3.59 3.87
CA LEU A 53 -10.62 -4.62 2.84
C LEU A 53 -12.05 -5.01 2.41
N ASP A 54 -12.98 -5.14 3.36
CA ASP A 54 -14.39 -5.41 3.07
C ASP A 54 -14.96 -4.31 2.16
N GLN A 55 -14.69 -3.03 2.47
CA GLN A 55 -15.15 -1.90 1.65
C GLN A 55 -14.47 -1.81 0.28
N ILE A 56 -13.17 -2.08 0.19
CA ILE A 56 -12.43 -2.12 -1.08
C ILE A 56 -13.01 -3.21 -1.98
N ALA A 57 -13.29 -4.40 -1.44
CA ALA A 57 -13.87 -5.50 -2.19
C ALA A 57 -15.30 -5.19 -2.67
N GLU A 58 -16.17 -4.71 -1.78
CA GLU A 58 -17.55 -4.32 -2.11
C GLU A 58 -17.61 -3.23 -3.18
N THR A 59 -16.81 -2.17 -3.01
CA THR A 59 -16.77 -1.04 -3.94
C THR A 59 -16.22 -1.45 -5.30
N THR A 60 -15.16 -2.25 -5.32
CA THR A 60 -14.57 -2.78 -6.56
C THR A 60 -15.57 -3.64 -7.32
N TYR A 61 -16.28 -4.53 -6.62
CA TYR A 61 -17.33 -5.35 -7.23
C TYR A 61 -18.48 -4.51 -7.79
N TYR A 62 -18.95 -3.53 -7.01
CA TYR A 62 -20.00 -2.60 -7.46
C TYR A 62 -19.59 -1.85 -8.74
N HIS A 63 -18.35 -1.36 -8.82
CA HIS A 63 -17.83 -0.69 -10.01
C HIS A 63 -17.79 -1.61 -11.24
N LEU A 64 -17.34 -2.85 -11.07
CA LEU A 64 -17.31 -3.83 -12.16
C LEU A 64 -18.73 -4.19 -12.65
N ALA A 65 -19.68 -4.36 -11.74
CA ALA A 65 -21.08 -4.61 -12.10
C ALA A 65 -21.68 -3.44 -12.89
N LYS A 66 -21.48 -2.21 -12.41
CA LYS A 66 -21.94 -0.98 -13.07
C LYS A 66 -21.33 -0.79 -14.47
N LEU A 67 -20.03 -1.06 -14.59
CA LEU A 67 -19.33 -1.04 -15.87
C LEU A 67 -19.93 -2.07 -16.84
N SER A 68 -20.27 -3.28 -16.37
CA SER A 68 -20.87 -4.33 -17.21
C SER A 68 -22.29 -3.98 -17.69
N GLU A 69 -23.02 -3.17 -16.93
CA GLU A 69 -24.35 -2.64 -17.28
C GLU A 69 -24.28 -1.44 -18.24
N GLY A 70 -23.08 -0.93 -18.55
CA GLY A 70 -22.88 0.30 -19.33
C GLY A 70 -23.26 1.58 -18.57
N ASN A 71 -23.41 1.49 -17.24
CA ASN A 71 -23.84 2.59 -16.40
C ASN A 71 -22.67 3.09 -15.54
N THR A 72 -21.95 4.11 -16.02
CA THR A 72 -20.78 4.69 -15.33
C THR A 72 -21.10 5.99 -14.59
N GLU A 73 -22.38 6.37 -14.47
CA GLU A 73 -22.75 7.59 -13.74
C GLU A 73 -22.67 7.37 -12.23
N ASN A 74 -22.02 8.29 -11.51
CA ASN A 74 -21.87 8.31 -10.05
C ASN A 74 -21.14 7.08 -9.45
N LEU A 75 -19.97 6.72 -9.99
CA LEU A 75 -19.03 5.81 -9.31
C LEU A 75 -18.28 6.57 -8.21
N PRO A 76 -18.55 6.33 -6.91
CA PRO A 76 -17.81 6.99 -5.84
C PRO A 76 -16.36 6.50 -5.81
N GLY A 77 -15.39 7.44 -5.77
CA GLY A 77 -13.97 7.13 -5.54
C GLY A 77 -13.32 6.25 -6.62
N LEU A 78 -12.90 6.88 -7.73
CA LEU A 78 -12.26 6.18 -8.85
C LEU A 78 -10.78 5.82 -8.61
N LEU A 79 -10.23 6.12 -7.42
CA LEU A 79 -8.80 5.97 -7.11
C LEU A 79 -8.68 5.46 -5.68
N VAL A 80 -8.20 4.23 -5.53
CA VAL A 80 -7.25 3.91 -4.46
C VAL A 80 -5.90 4.39 -4.95
#